data_AF-A0AAW1LCE7-F1
#
_entry.id   AF-A0AAW1LCE7-F1
#
_cell.length_a   1.000
_cell.length_b   1.000
_cell.length_c   1.000
_cell.angle_alpha   90.00
_cell.angle_beta   90.00
_cell.angle_gamma   90.00
#
_symmetry.space_group_name_H-M   'P 1'
#
loop_
_entity.id
_entity.type
_entity.pdbx_description
1 polymer ?
#
loop_
_entity_poly.entity_id
_entity_poly.type
_entity_poly.pdbx_seq_one_letter_code
_entity_poly.pdbx_strand_id
1 'polypeptide(L)'
;MRQVTSPVTVYTPEEALALIVDTSLTKEDYIEIQRGAKARGANLYPAYNVISQVKNTCYPGNMTISESEARIPLQNLLNLTVCRLFEVQREVILMYLPAEVTTIDIFYKWGLDGSGGHKGVNECAEEFDNDADQNNSD
;
A
#
# COMPACT_ATOMS: atom_id res chain seq x y z
N MET A 1 1.15 -24.53 39.39
CA MET A 1 1.58 -24.01 38.08
C MET A 1 1.61 -22.49 38.15
N ARG A 2 2.78 -21.85 38.04
CA ARG A 2 2.86 -20.39 37.93
C ARG A 2 2.48 -20.03 36.49
N GLN A 3 1.35 -19.36 36.30
CA GLN A 3 1.02 -18.72 35.03
C GLN A 3 2.01 -17.57 34.87
N VAL A 4 2.93 -17.68 33.89
CA VAL A 4 3.76 -16.56 33.46
C VAL A 4 2.90 -15.76 32.49
N THR A 5 2.21 -14.74 32.99
CA THR A 5 1.44 -13.82 32.15
C THR A 5 2.40 -12.78 31.61
N SER A 6 3.07 -13.08 30.49
CA SER A 6 3.72 -12.03 29.72
C SER A 6 2.66 -10.99 29.31
N PRO A 7 2.96 -9.68 29.41
CA PRO A 7 2.01 -8.67 28.97
C PRO A 7 1.69 -8.89 27.49
N VAL A 8 0.40 -8.90 27.18
CA VAL A 8 -0.08 -9.04 25.82
C VAL A 8 0.20 -7.74 25.08
N THR A 9 1.08 -7.79 24.07
CA THR A 9 1.43 -6.62 23.26
C THR A 9 0.33 -6.35 22.23
N VAL A 10 -0.13 -5.11 22.17
CA VAL A 10 -1.11 -4.62 21.19
C VAL A 10 -0.37 -4.30 19.90
N TYR A 11 -0.97 -4.60 18.75
CA TYR A 11 -0.43 -4.23 17.46
C TYR A 11 -0.33 -2.71 17.33
N THR A 12 0.81 -2.22 16.84
CA THR A 12 0.89 -0.85 16.34
C THR A 12 0.08 -0.72 15.04
N PRO A 13 -0.33 0.50 14.65
CA PRO A 13 -0.96 0.73 13.36
C PRO A 13 -0.13 0.23 12.16
N GLU A 14 1.19 0.36 12.22
CA GLU A 14 2.15 -0.10 11.22
C GLU A 14 2.20 -1.63 11.15
N GLU A 15 2.28 -2.31 12.30
CA GLU A 15 2.27 -3.78 12.36
C GLU A 15 0.92 -4.34 11.87
N ALA A 16 -0.19 -3.67 12.20
CA ALA A 16 -1.50 -4.05 11.71
C ALA A 16 -1.65 -3.82 10.20
N LEU A 17 -1.06 -2.74 9.66
CA LEU A 17 -1.01 -2.51 8.22
C LEU A 17 -0.19 -3.60 7.52
N ALA A 18 0.98 -3.95 8.07
CA ALA A 18 1.81 -5.03 7.55
C ALA A 18 1.04 -6.35 7.53
N LEU A 19 0.35 -6.69 8.63
CA LEU A 19 -0.51 -7.88 8.70
C LEU A 19 -1.54 -7.91 7.57
N ILE A 20 -2.26 -6.80 7.33
CA ILE A 20 -3.27 -6.71 6.26
C ILE A 20 -2.64 -6.98 4.89
N VAL A 21 -1.48 -6.38 4.61
CA VAL A 21 -0.79 -6.50 3.32
C VAL A 21 -0.24 -7.91 3.12
N ASP A 22 0.50 -8.43 4.10
CA ASP A 22 1.18 -9.72 4.03
C ASP A 22 0.20 -10.89 3.90
N THR A 23 -0.99 -10.74 4.47
CA THR A 23 -2.05 -11.77 4.43
C THR A 23 -3.13 -11.48 3.41
N SER A 24 -3.03 -10.36 2.67
CA SER A 24 -4.01 -9.94 1.65
C SER A 24 -5.45 -9.83 2.19
N LEU A 25 -5.60 -9.43 3.46
CA LEU A 25 -6.91 -9.25 4.08
C LEU A 25 -7.65 -8.06 3.45
N THR A 26 -8.95 -8.22 3.26
CA THR A 26 -9.81 -7.08 2.98
C THR A 26 -9.99 -6.25 4.26
N LYS A 27 -10.50 -5.02 4.09
CA LYS A 27 -10.88 -4.17 5.23
C LYS A 27 -11.93 -4.88 6.10
N GLU A 28 -12.88 -5.54 5.45
CA GLU A 28 -13.99 -6.25 6.08
C GLU A 28 -13.47 -7.43 6.91
N ASP A 29 -12.53 -8.22 6.36
CA ASP A 29 -11.92 -9.34 7.08
C ASP A 29 -11.17 -8.85 8.33
N TYR A 30 -10.39 -7.79 8.20
CA TYR A 30 -9.65 -7.19 9.32
C TYR A 30 -10.61 -6.73 10.44
N ILE A 31 -11.69 -6.04 10.08
CA ILE A 31 -12.70 -5.55 11.03
C ILE A 31 -13.39 -6.72 11.73
N GLU A 32 -13.66 -7.81 11.02
CA GLU A 32 -14.28 -9.00 11.61
C GLU A 32 -13.33 -9.69 12.61
N ILE A 33 -12.05 -9.84 12.25
CA ILE A 33 -11.01 -10.35 13.16
C ILE A 33 -10.90 -9.48 14.41
N GLN A 34 -10.84 -8.16 14.25
CA GLN A 34 -10.79 -7.20 15.35
C GLN A 34 -12.02 -7.33 16.26
N ARG A 35 -13.22 -7.39 15.68
CA ARG A 35 -14.47 -7.53 16.44
C ARG A 35 -14.50 -8.85 17.21
N GLY A 36 -14.10 -9.94 16.56
CA GLY A 36 -13.99 -11.26 17.17
C GLY A 36 -13.05 -11.28 18.37
N ALA A 37 -11.88 -10.64 18.26
CA ALA A 37 -10.94 -10.52 19.38
C ALA A 37 -11.52 -9.68 20.52
N LYS A 38 -12.11 -8.52 20.20
CA LYS A 38 -12.71 -7.62 21.19
C LYS A 38 -13.86 -8.27 21.95
N ALA A 39 -14.70 -9.06 21.28
CA ALA A 39 -15.79 -9.81 21.91
C ALA A 39 -15.31 -10.85 22.94
N ARG A 40 -14.05 -11.29 22.83
CA ARG A 40 -13.40 -12.23 23.76
C ARG A 40 -12.55 -11.51 24.82
N GLY A 41 -12.67 -10.18 24.93
CA GLY A 41 -11.90 -9.36 25.88
C GLY A 41 -10.48 -9.05 25.43
N ALA A 42 -10.09 -9.37 24.19
CA ALA A 42 -8.77 -9.12 23.65
C ALA A 42 -8.78 -7.87 22.75
N ASN A 43 -8.28 -6.73 23.26
CA ASN A 43 -8.18 -5.48 22.51
C ASN A 43 -6.81 -5.33 21.84
N LEU A 44 -6.49 -6.27 20.95
CA LEU A 44 -5.17 -6.42 20.33
C LEU A 44 -4.95 -5.56 19.08
N TYR A 45 -6.03 -5.31 18.34
CA TYR A 45 -5.97 -4.76 17.00
C TYR A 45 -6.38 -3.29 17.01
N PRO A 46 -5.58 -2.37 16.46
CA PRO A 46 -5.92 -0.95 16.39
C PRO A 46 -7.13 -0.71 15.48
N ALA A 47 -7.83 0.40 15.70
CA ALA A 47 -8.97 0.76 14.86
C ALA A 47 -8.53 1.04 13.41
N TYR A 48 -9.32 0.57 12.44
CA TYR A 48 -8.96 0.66 11.02
C TYR A 48 -8.71 2.09 10.53
N ASN A 49 -9.38 3.09 11.12
CA ASN A 49 -9.14 4.49 10.78
C ASN A 49 -7.69 4.93 11.02
N VAL A 50 -7.06 4.46 12.11
CA VAL A 50 -5.65 4.77 12.43
C VAL A 50 -4.72 4.07 11.45
N ILE A 51 -5.02 2.81 11.11
CA ILE A 51 -4.30 2.06 10.08
C ILE A 51 -4.41 2.75 8.73
N SER A 52 -5.58 3.27 8.38
CA SER A 52 -5.80 4.01 7.15
C SER A 52 -4.98 5.30 7.09
N GLN A 53 -4.72 5.96 8.23
CA GLN A 53 -3.86 7.15 8.28
C GLN A 53 -2.41 6.78 7.97
N VAL A 54 -1.90 5.71 8.56
CA VAL A 54 -0.55 5.18 8.25
C VAL A 54 -0.49 4.70 6.79
N LYS A 55 -1.52 4.00 6.31
CA LYS A 55 -1.64 3.64 4.90
C LYS A 55 -1.66 4.87 3.99
N ASN A 56 -2.05 6.04 4.45
CA ASN A 56 -1.99 7.26 3.64
C ASN A 56 -0.59 7.88 3.60
N THR A 57 0.17 7.81 4.69
CA THR A 57 1.61 8.14 4.66
C THR A 57 2.36 7.17 3.74
N CYS A 58 1.79 5.96 3.55
CA CYS A 58 1.74 5.08 2.37
C CYS A 58 2.22 5.61 1.03
N TYR A 59 1.65 6.74 0.65
CA TYR A 59 1.54 7.14 -0.72
C TYR A 59 2.39 8.37 -1.01
N PRO A 60 3.00 8.43 -2.19
CA PRO A 60 3.74 9.60 -2.62
C PRO A 60 2.80 10.79 -2.85
N GLY A 61 3.29 12.00 -2.58
CA GLY A 61 2.55 13.22 -2.89
C GLY A 61 2.48 13.50 -4.39
N ASN A 62 1.66 14.48 -4.79
CA ASN A 62 1.51 14.97 -6.17
C ASN A 62 1.17 13.88 -7.19
N MET A 63 0.32 12.93 -6.80
CA MET A 63 -0.28 11.98 -7.73
C MET A 63 -1.51 12.58 -8.41
N THR A 64 -1.66 12.31 -9.69
CA THR A 64 -2.88 12.59 -10.44
C THR A 64 -3.46 11.27 -10.89
N ILE A 65 -4.71 11.00 -10.51
CA ILE A 65 -5.44 9.81 -10.91
C ILE A 65 -6.67 10.27 -11.68
N SER A 66 -6.84 9.75 -12.89
CA SER A 66 -8.04 9.88 -13.70
C SER A 66 -8.55 8.49 -14.08
N GLU A 67 -9.69 8.45 -14.77
CA GLU A 67 -10.26 7.20 -15.29
C GLU A 67 -9.32 6.50 -16.28
N SER A 68 -8.53 7.25 -17.03
CA SER A 68 -7.67 6.73 -18.10
C SER A 68 -6.21 6.54 -17.69
N GLU A 69 -5.76 7.17 -16.61
CA GLU A 69 -4.35 7.12 -16.22
C GLU A 69 -4.09 7.47 -14.75
N ALA A 70 -2.97 6.95 -14.25
CA ALA A 70 -2.35 7.42 -13.03
C ALA A 70 -0.97 7.98 -13.37
N ARG A 71 -0.73 9.25 -13.01
CA ARG A 71 0.57 9.91 -13.18
C ARG A 71 1.18 10.24 -11.83
N ILE A 72 2.49 10.03 -11.75
CA ILE A 72 3.29 10.36 -10.59
C ILE A 72 4.70 10.80 -11.01
N PRO A 73 5.24 11.89 -10.44
CA PRO A 73 6.65 12.21 -10.59
C PRO A 73 7.56 11.12 -10.00
N LEU A 74 8.51 10.63 -10.80
CA LEU A 74 9.49 9.62 -10.34
C LEU A 74 10.23 10.06 -9.07
N GLN A 75 10.61 11.35 -8.98
CA GLN A 75 11.29 11.88 -7.81
C GLN A 75 10.47 11.71 -6.52
N ASN A 76 9.14 11.80 -6.59
CA ASN A 76 8.28 11.63 -5.44
C ASN A 76 8.27 10.18 -4.96
N LEU A 77 8.30 9.20 -5.87
CA LEU A 77 8.45 7.79 -5.54
C LEU A 77 9.80 7.52 -4.87
N LEU A 78 10.87 8.08 -5.43
CA LEU A 78 12.22 7.90 -4.91
C LEU A 78 12.37 8.50 -3.52
N ASN A 79 11.92 9.74 -3.31
CA ASN A 79 11.98 10.40 -2.02
C ASN A 79 11.22 9.61 -0.96
N LEU A 80 10.00 9.16 -1.25
CA LEU A 80 9.21 8.36 -0.32
C LEU A 80 9.92 7.04 0.03
N THR A 81 10.45 6.35 -0.99
CA THR A 81 11.16 5.08 -0.81
C THR A 81 12.40 5.25 0.06
N VAL A 82 13.19 6.30 -0.19
CA VAL A 82 14.37 6.64 0.61
C VAL A 82 13.98 6.94 2.05
N CYS A 83 13.02 7.85 2.29
CA CYS A 83 12.60 8.21 3.65
C CYS A 83 12.19 6.97 4.46
N ARG A 84 11.40 6.07 3.85
CA ARG A 84 10.97 4.82 4.50
C ARG A 84 12.09 3.87 4.79
N LEU A 85 13.00 3.69 3.84
CA LEU A 85 14.15 2.83 4.04
C LEU A 85 14.98 3.33 5.23
N PHE A 86 15.17 4.65 5.34
CA PHE A 86 15.86 5.27 6.47
C PHE A 86 15.10 5.15 7.79
N GLU A 87 13.77 5.19 7.77
CA GLU A 87 12.96 4.98 8.97
C GLU A 87 13.03 3.53 9.46
N VAL A 88 12.84 2.56 8.56
CA VAL A 88 12.83 1.12 8.88
C VAL A 88 14.22 0.61 9.24
N GLN A 89 15.26 1.07 8.55
CA GLN A 89 16.64 0.63 8.75
C GLN A 89 17.44 1.62 9.60
N ARG A 90 16.78 2.53 10.33
CA ARG A 90 17.42 3.62 11.08
C ARG A 90 18.59 3.13 11.92
N GLU A 91 18.37 2.11 12.74
CA GLU A 91 19.38 1.59 13.66
C GLU A 91 20.60 1.03 12.91
N VAL A 92 20.35 0.26 11.85
CA VAL A 92 21.41 -0.30 10.99
C VAL A 92 22.18 0.83 10.32
N ILE A 93 21.50 1.80 9.73
CA ILE A 93 22.12 2.93 9.03
C ILE A 93 22.98 3.76 9.99
N LEU A 94 22.45 4.11 11.17
CA LEU A 94 23.18 4.89 12.17
C LEU A 94 24.37 4.14 12.77
N MET A 95 24.37 2.79 12.78
CA MET A 95 25.51 2.00 13.21
C MET A 95 26.73 2.17 12.29
N TYR A 96 26.52 2.45 11.00
CA TYR A 96 27.60 2.58 10.02
C TYR A 96 27.91 4.02 9.61
N LEU A 97 27.05 4.99 9.99
CA LEU A 97 27.27 6.41 9.69
C LEU A 97 28.03 7.11 10.83
N PRO A 98 29.18 7.75 10.54
CA PRO A 98 29.82 8.67 11.48
C PRO A 98 28.89 9.82 11.87
N ALA A 99 29.03 10.32 13.10
CA ALA A 99 28.17 11.38 13.64
C ALA A 99 28.30 12.71 12.88
N GLU A 100 29.39 12.90 12.17
CA GLU A 100 29.72 14.12 11.42
C GLU A 100 29.13 14.13 10.00
N VAL A 101 28.52 13.02 9.55
CA VAL A 101 27.93 12.95 8.20
C VAL A 101 26.67 13.79 8.13
N THR A 102 26.71 14.84 7.31
CA THR A 102 25.55 15.70 7.05
C THR A 102 24.85 15.41 5.72
N THR A 103 25.50 14.65 4.84
CA THR A 103 25.05 14.41 3.46
C THR A 103 25.29 12.96 3.08
N ILE A 104 24.31 12.34 2.42
CA ILE A 104 24.40 10.97 1.92
C ILE A 104 24.04 10.97 0.44
N ASP A 105 24.95 10.48 -0.39
CA ASP A 105 24.70 10.25 -1.80
C ASP A 105 24.07 8.86 -2.00
N ILE A 106 22.92 8.81 -2.66
CA ILE A 106 22.18 7.58 -2.90
C ILE A 106 22.23 7.25 -4.38
N PHE A 107 22.86 6.13 -4.70
CA PHE A 107 22.86 5.55 -6.04
C PHE A 107 21.74 4.51 -6.12
N TYR A 108 20.83 4.65 -7.08
CA TYR A 108 19.71 3.74 -7.26
C TYR A 108 19.50 3.40 -8.74
N LYS A 109 18.85 2.27 -8.95
CA LYS A 109 18.35 1.83 -10.26
C LYS A 109 16.83 1.77 -10.17
N TRP A 110 16.17 2.22 -11.23
CA TRP A 110 14.72 2.11 -11.37
C TRP A 110 14.38 1.54 -12.74
N GLY A 111 13.16 1.05 -12.89
CA GLY A 111 12.64 0.52 -14.14
C GLY A 111 11.11 0.46 -14.10
N LEU A 112 10.51 0.35 -15.27
CA LEU A 112 9.08 0.14 -15.46
C LEU A 112 8.92 -1.09 -16.33
N ASP A 113 8.07 -2.03 -15.90
CA ASP A 113 7.71 -3.20 -16.70
C ASP A 113 6.23 -3.13 -17.08
N GLY A 114 5.92 -3.59 -18.29
CA GLY A 114 4.54 -3.65 -18.79
C GLY A 114 3.85 -4.89 -18.26
N SER A 115 2.54 -4.79 -18.03
CA SER A 115 1.74 -5.92 -17.53
C SER A 115 0.62 -6.27 -18.53
N GLY A 116 0.66 -7.47 -19.09
CA GLY A 116 -0.33 -7.98 -20.05
C GLY A 116 -1.45 -8.78 -19.36
N GLY A 117 -2.63 -8.87 -19.99
CA GLY A 117 -3.71 -9.76 -19.54
C GLY A 117 -4.73 -9.19 -18.54
N HIS A 118 -4.75 -7.87 -18.35
CA HIS A 118 -5.81 -7.20 -17.59
C HIS A 118 -7.13 -7.31 -18.37
N LYS A 119 -8.14 -7.98 -17.79
CA LYS A 119 -9.49 -7.93 -18.34
C LYS A 119 -9.98 -6.48 -18.21
N GLY A 120 -10.43 -5.89 -19.33
CA GLY A 120 -11.15 -4.63 -19.29
C GLY A 120 -12.31 -4.76 -18.30
N VAL A 121 -12.48 -3.75 -17.44
CA VAL A 121 -13.65 -3.66 -16.59
C VAL A 121 -14.85 -3.50 -17.53
N ASN A 122 -15.80 -4.44 -17.50
CA ASN A 122 -17.07 -4.28 -18.21
C ASN A 122 -17.88 -3.17 -17.51
N GLU A 123 -17.53 -1.92 -17.78
CA GLU A 123 -18.50 -0.84 -17.68
C GLU A 123 -19.39 -0.95 -18.91
N CYS A 124 -20.71 -0.88 -18.72
CA CYS A 124 -21.70 -1.07 -19.77
C CYS A 124 -21.47 -0.09 -20.93
N ALA A 125 -20.71 -0.51 -21.94
CA ALA A 125 -20.64 0.16 -23.22
C ALA A 125 -22.00 -0.06 -23.89
N GLU A 126 -22.80 0.99 -24.00
CA GLU A 126 -23.82 1.03 -25.04
C GLU A 126 -23.08 0.91 -26.37
N GLU A 127 -23.20 -0.25 -27.01
CA GLU A 127 -22.70 -0.49 -28.36
C GLU A 127 -23.48 0.41 -29.31
N PHE A 128 -22.87 1.51 -29.75
CA PHE A 128 -23.29 2.15 -30.98
C PHE A 128 -22.76 1.32 -32.13
N ASP A 129 -23.58 0.38 -32.61
CA ASP A 129 -23.37 -0.29 -33.89
C ASP A 129 -23.38 0.78 -35.00
N ASN A 130 -22.19 1.09 -35.52
CA ASN A 130 -22.05 1.67 -36.84
C ASN A 130 -22.04 0.52 -37.84
N ASP A 131 -23.23 0.10 -38.26
CA ASP A 131 -23.40 -0.73 -39.46
C ASP A 131 -23.07 0.12 -40.70
N ALA A 132 -21.79 0.17 -41.02
CA ALA A 132 -21.32 0.48 -42.36
C ALA A 132 -20.84 -0.83 -42.99
N ASP A 133 -21.72 -1.52 -43.70
CA ASP A 133 -21.33 -2.51 -44.70
C ASP A 133 -21.99 -2.23 -46.05
N GLN A 134 -21.10 -2.13 -47.04
CA GLN A 134 -21.35 -1.93 -48.46
C GLN A 134 -21.81 -3.26 -49.12
N ASN A 135 -22.76 -3.22 -50.07
CA ASN A 135 -22.53 -3.65 -51.48
C ASN A 135 -23.82 -3.89 -52.31
N ASN A 136 -23.97 -3.09 -53.36
CA ASN A 136 -24.20 -3.38 -54.79
C ASN A 136 -25.25 -4.42 -55.33
N SER A 137 -25.90 -3.99 -56.43
CA SER A 137 -26.73 -4.72 -57.45
C SER A 137 -28.21 -4.88 -57.07
N ASP A 138 -29.21 -4.51 -57.87
CA ASP A 138 -29.36 -4.55 -59.35
C ASP A 138 -29.38 -3.19 -60.09
#